data_AF-A0A2S7L090-F1
#
_entry.id   AF-A0A2S7L090-F1
#
_cell.length_a   1.000
_cell.length_b   1.000
_cell.length_c   1.000
_cell.angle_alpha   90.00
_cell.angle_beta   90.00
_cell.angle_gamma   90.00
#
_symmetry.space_group_name_H-M   'P 1'
#
loop_
_entity.id
_entity.type
_entity.pdbx_description
1 polymer ?
#
loop_
_entity_poly.entity_id
_entity_poly.type
_entity_poly.pdbx_seq_one_letter_code
_entity_poly.pdbx_strand_id
1 'polypeptide(L)'
;MEMNFYIFFLAALVPLVIGFVWYGPLFGNAWMKELGFTKESLANKNIVLTLILSYVFSLFLAIFLLPATIHQMGVYSTLAGEPGFAESTGEAFTYFQDFLSNYGDRFRTFKHGALHGVLSGLFLAMPVIAIIAMFERKSVKYVAINAGYWIVTLAIMGGLICQFGM
;
A
#
# COMPACT_ATOMS: atom_id res chain seq x y z
N MET A 1 0.30 -1.29 22.93
CA MET A 1 0.82 -0.49 21.80
C MET A 1 -0.35 0.29 21.24
N GLU A 2 -0.20 1.59 21.06
CA GLU A 2 -1.26 2.45 20.54
C GLU A 2 -1.09 2.62 19.03
N MET A 3 -2.18 2.54 18.28
CA MET A 3 -2.15 2.76 16.84
C MET A 3 -1.77 4.21 16.53
N ASN A 4 -0.74 4.41 15.71
CA ASN A 4 -0.37 5.72 15.20
C ASN A 4 -1.07 5.98 13.87
N PHE A 5 -2.29 6.51 13.94
CA PHE A 5 -3.11 6.76 12.76
C PHE A 5 -2.52 7.80 11.79
N TYR A 6 -1.62 8.66 12.26
CA TYR A 6 -0.97 9.66 11.40
C TYR A 6 -0.11 9.04 10.30
N ILE A 7 0.43 7.84 10.53
CA ILE A 7 1.27 7.15 9.56
C ILE A 7 0.50 6.74 8.30
N PHE A 8 -0.80 6.48 8.38
CA PHE A 8 -1.60 6.18 7.18
C PHE A 8 -1.69 7.38 6.24
N PHE A 9 -1.85 8.59 6.80
CA PHE A 9 -1.85 9.83 6.02
C PHE A 9 -0.49 10.11 5.41
N LEU A 10 0.60 9.91 6.16
CA LEU A 10 1.95 10.06 5.62
C LEU A 10 2.29 9.02 4.55
N ALA A 11 1.91 7.75 4.76
CA ALA A 11 2.11 6.69 3.78
C ALA A 11 1.30 6.96 2.50
N ALA A 12 0.10 7.54 2.60
CA ALA A 12 -0.72 7.90 1.45
C ALA A 12 -0.11 9.01 0.56
N LEU A 13 0.90 9.74 1.04
CA LEU A 13 1.66 10.69 0.21
C LEU A 13 2.67 9.99 -0.71
N VAL A 14 3.08 8.75 -0.40
CA VAL A 14 4.13 8.02 -1.13
C VAL A 14 3.79 7.83 -2.61
N PRO A 15 2.58 7.39 -3.01
CA PRO A 15 2.24 7.25 -4.42
C PRO A 15 2.37 8.57 -5.20
N LEU A 16 2.05 9.71 -4.59
CA LEU A 16 2.18 11.01 -5.26
C LEU A 16 3.65 11.39 -5.49
N VAL A 17 4.49 11.23 -4.46
CA VAL A 17 5.92 11.54 -4.52
C VAL A 17 6.65 10.61 -5.48
N ILE A 18 6.44 9.30 -5.35
CA ILE A 18 7.03 8.32 -6.25
C ILE A 18 6.48 8.49 -7.65
N GLY A 19 5.19 8.80 -7.80
CA GLY A 19 4.57 9.02 -9.11
C GLY A 19 5.19 10.20 -9.85
N PHE A 20 5.45 11.31 -9.16
CA PHE A 20 6.16 12.46 -9.72
C PHE A 20 7.55 12.08 -10.25
N VAL A 21 8.33 11.33 -9.46
CA VAL A 21 9.69 10.91 -9.86
C VAL A 21 9.65 9.84 -10.96
N TRP A 22 8.74 8.88 -10.86
CA TRP A 22 8.65 7.71 -11.74
C TRP A 22 8.12 8.08 -13.13
N TYR A 23 6.96 8.75 -13.18
CA TYR A 23 6.31 9.17 -14.43
C TYR A 23 6.79 10.54 -14.91
N GLY A 24 7.66 11.22 -14.16
CA GLY A 24 8.38 12.40 -14.60
C GLY A 24 9.77 12.04 -15.12
N PRO A 25 10.84 12.33 -14.36
CA PRO A 25 12.22 12.23 -14.85
C PRO A 25 12.70 10.81 -15.17
N LEU A 26 12.19 9.75 -14.54
CA LEU A 26 12.70 8.40 -14.77
C LEU A 26 12.12 7.74 -16.03
N PHE A 27 10.79 7.62 -16.11
CA PHE A 27 10.10 6.84 -17.13
C PHE A 27 9.04 7.62 -17.90
N GLY A 28 8.89 8.93 -17.67
CA GLY A 28 7.80 9.72 -18.25
C GLY A 28 7.71 9.65 -19.77
N ASN A 29 8.82 9.84 -20.49
CA ASN A 29 8.85 9.74 -21.95
C ASN A 29 8.48 8.34 -22.46
N ALA A 30 8.97 7.29 -21.77
CA ALA A 30 8.67 5.92 -22.13
C ALA A 30 7.19 5.60 -21.87
N TRP A 31 6.66 6.00 -20.72
CA TRP A 31 5.26 5.82 -20.33
C TRP A 31 4.29 6.54 -21.28
N MET A 32 4.56 7.81 -21.61
CA MET A 32 3.74 8.57 -22.56
C MET A 32 3.70 7.87 -23.93
N LYS A 33 4.84 7.35 -24.41
CA LYS A 33 4.90 6.60 -25.68
C LYS A 33 4.03 5.35 -25.65
N GLU A 34 4.02 4.58 -24.56
CA GLU A 34 3.17 3.38 -24.43
C GLU A 34 1.67 3.71 -24.40
N LEU A 35 1.31 4.93 -23.99
CA LEU A 35 -0.07 5.41 -23.94
C LEU A 35 -0.49 6.22 -25.18
N GLY A 36 0.45 6.54 -26.08
CA GLY A 36 0.19 7.43 -27.21
C GLY A 36 -0.12 8.87 -26.79
N PHE A 37 0.30 9.27 -25.59
CA PHE A 37 0.06 10.62 -25.07
C PHE A 37 1.05 11.63 -25.68
N THR A 38 0.54 12.80 -26.02
CA THR A 38 1.34 14.00 -26.32
C THR A 38 1.34 14.96 -25.14
N LYS A 39 2.25 15.92 -25.12
CA LYS A 39 2.27 16.95 -24.08
C LYS A 39 0.97 17.76 -24.07
N GLU A 40 0.42 18.04 -25.25
CA GLU A 40 -0.86 18.74 -25.42
C GLU A 40 -2.02 17.92 -24.84
N SER A 41 -2.01 16.59 -25.00
CA SER A 41 -3.05 15.71 -24.47
C SER A 41 -3.14 15.70 -22.93
N LEU A 42 -2.02 16.04 -22.26
CA LEU A 42 -1.92 16.09 -20.80
C LEU A 42 -2.27 17.47 -20.23
N ALA A 43 -2.13 18.54 -21.02
CA ALA A 43 -2.29 19.93 -20.55
C ALA A 43 -3.74 20.29 -20.16
N ASN A 44 -4.74 19.62 -20.74
CA ASN A 44 -6.16 19.94 -20.53
C ASN A 44 -6.84 19.11 -19.41
N LYS A 45 -6.07 18.49 -18.52
CA LYS A 45 -6.61 17.64 -17.44
C LYS A 45 -6.64 18.38 -16.11
N ASN A 46 -7.70 18.15 -15.32
CA ASN A 46 -7.81 18.69 -13.97
C ASN A 46 -6.85 17.97 -13.01
N ILE A 47 -5.60 18.42 -12.99
CA ILE A 47 -4.53 17.82 -12.20
C ILE A 47 -4.83 17.86 -10.70
N VAL A 48 -5.51 18.90 -10.21
CA VAL A 48 -5.87 19.03 -8.80
C VAL A 48 -6.82 17.91 -8.39
N LEU A 49 -7.88 17.67 -9.16
CA LEU A 49 -8.81 16.57 -8.91
C LEU A 49 -8.10 15.21 -8.97
N THR A 50 -7.22 15.00 -9.96
CA THR A 50 -6.45 13.77 -10.07
C THR A 50 -5.57 13.53 -8.85
N LEU A 51 -4.89 14.56 -8.33
CA LEU A 51 -4.04 14.45 -7.14
C LEU A 51 -4.85 14.15 -5.88
N ILE A 52 -6.00 14.82 -5.71
CA ILE A 52 -6.92 14.58 -4.59
C ILE A 52 -7.42 13.13 -4.60
N LEU A 53 -7.92 12.65 -5.75
CA LEU A 53 -8.41 11.28 -5.87
C LEU A 53 -7.29 10.26 -5.69
N SER A 54 -6.09 10.54 -6.23
CA SER A 54 -4.93 9.68 -6.02
C SER A 54 -4.58 9.55 -4.55
N TYR A 55 -4.62 10.64 -3.79
CA TYR A 55 -4.38 10.62 -2.35
C TYR A 55 -5.47 9.82 -1.59
N VAL A 56 -6.75 10.01 -1.95
CA VAL A 56 -7.85 9.23 -1.36
C VAL A 56 -7.67 7.73 -1.61
N PHE A 57 -7.38 7.31 -2.84
CA PHE A 57 -7.11 5.90 -3.13
C PHE A 57 -5.83 5.39 -2.45
N SER A 58 -4.84 6.26 -2.25
CA SER A 58 -3.63 5.93 -1.51
C SER A 58 -3.91 5.65 -0.02
N LEU A 59 -4.91 6.30 0.58
CA LEU A 59 -5.39 5.95 1.93
C LEU A 59 -6.01 4.55 1.98
N PHE A 60 -6.77 4.16 0.96
CA PHE A 60 -7.33 2.79 0.90
C PHE A 60 -6.23 1.74 0.80
N LEU A 61 -5.17 2.01 0.03
CA LEU A 61 -3.99 1.14 -0.03
C LEU A 61 -3.26 1.07 1.31
N ALA A 62 -3.13 2.19 2.03
CA ALA A 62 -2.53 2.20 3.36
C ALA A 62 -3.33 1.35 4.37
N ILE A 63 -4.67 1.41 4.32
CA ILE A 63 -5.55 0.56 5.12
C ILE A 63 -5.38 -0.92 4.74
N PHE A 64 -5.33 -1.24 3.45
CA PHE A 64 -5.10 -2.61 2.97
C PHE A 64 -3.76 -3.18 3.46
N LEU A 65 -2.71 -2.36 3.50
CA LEU A 65 -1.38 -2.79 3.95
C LEU A 65 -1.28 -3.03 5.47
N LEU A 66 -2.24 -2.57 6.26
CA LEU A 66 -2.24 -2.75 7.71
C LEU A 66 -2.16 -4.24 8.11
N PRO A 67 -3.15 -5.10 7.81
CA PRO A 67 -3.07 -6.52 8.17
C PRO A 67 -1.95 -7.28 7.44
N ALA A 68 -1.54 -6.81 6.24
CA ALA A 68 -0.46 -7.43 5.48
C ALA A 68 0.91 -7.23 6.15
N THR A 69 1.12 -6.09 6.82
CA THR A 69 2.41 -5.72 7.40
C THR A 69 2.46 -5.83 8.93
N ILE A 70 1.29 -5.93 9.57
CA ILE A 70 1.12 -5.98 11.02
C ILE A 70 0.36 -7.27 11.39
N HIS A 71 1.09 -8.35 11.61
CA HIS A 71 0.50 -9.68 11.82
C HIS A 71 -0.32 -9.81 13.11
N GLN A 72 -0.06 -8.94 14.09
CA GLN A 72 -0.86 -8.84 15.32
C GLN A 72 -2.34 -8.55 15.01
N MET A 73 -2.64 -7.86 13.90
CA MET A 73 -4.01 -7.63 13.43
C MET A 73 -4.71 -8.93 13.02
N GLY A 74 -3.97 -9.95 12.59
CA GLY A 74 -4.51 -11.28 12.32
C GLY A 74 -5.06 -11.93 13.59
N VAL A 75 -4.27 -11.94 14.66
CA VAL A 75 -4.69 -12.47 15.97
C VAL A 75 -5.88 -11.68 16.51
N TYR A 76 -5.85 -10.35 16.43
CA TYR A 76 -7.00 -9.51 16.77
C TYR A 76 -8.24 -9.94 15.98
N SER A 77 -8.15 -10.05 14.65
CA SER A 77 -9.29 -10.39 13.80
C SER A 77 -9.86 -11.77 14.06
N THR A 78 -9.02 -12.74 14.46
CA THR A 78 -9.47 -14.09 14.84
C THR A 78 -10.29 -14.06 16.13
N LEU A 79 -9.92 -13.21 17.09
CA LEU A 79 -10.54 -13.17 18.42
C LEU A 79 -11.64 -12.11 18.57
N ALA A 80 -11.76 -11.18 17.61
CA ALA A 80 -12.66 -10.04 17.70
C ALA A 80 -14.15 -10.39 17.88
N GLY A 81 -14.56 -11.62 17.54
CA GLY A 81 -15.94 -12.11 17.70
C GLY A 81 -16.22 -12.85 19.01
N GLU A 82 -15.21 -13.07 19.86
CA GLU A 82 -15.38 -13.81 21.10
C GLU A 82 -16.14 -12.99 22.16
N PRO A 83 -16.94 -13.64 23.04
CA PRO A 83 -17.70 -12.94 24.06
C PRO A 83 -16.82 -12.05 24.96
N GLY A 84 -17.21 -10.77 25.09
CA GLY A 84 -16.52 -9.79 25.93
C GLY A 84 -15.30 -9.12 25.29
N PHE A 85 -14.84 -9.56 24.11
CA PHE A 85 -13.60 -9.05 23.50
C PHE A 85 -13.71 -7.57 23.11
N ALA A 86 -14.85 -7.15 22.54
CA ALA A 86 -15.09 -5.77 22.14
C ALA A 86 -15.13 -4.82 23.36
N GLU A 87 -15.61 -5.32 24.50
CA GLU A 87 -15.64 -4.61 25.78
C GLU A 87 -14.29 -4.66 26.51
N SER A 88 -13.24 -5.25 25.91
CA SER A 88 -11.93 -5.44 26.53
C SER A 88 -11.99 -6.31 27.80
N THR A 89 -12.82 -7.36 27.77
CA THR A 89 -13.04 -8.32 28.86
C THR A 89 -12.99 -9.76 28.36
N GLY A 90 -13.06 -10.73 29.28
CA GLY A 90 -13.11 -12.16 28.95
C GLY A 90 -11.75 -12.80 28.68
N GLU A 91 -11.77 -14.13 28.54
CA GLU A 91 -10.55 -14.94 28.38
C GLU A 91 -9.83 -14.65 27.07
N ALA A 92 -10.57 -14.47 25.96
CA ALA A 92 -9.99 -14.18 24.66
C ALA A 92 -9.23 -12.84 24.62
N PHE A 93 -9.76 -11.80 25.28
CA PHE A 93 -9.07 -10.51 25.39
C PHE A 93 -7.83 -10.60 26.28
N THR A 94 -7.92 -11.36 27.38
CA THR A 94 -6.77 -11.63 28.25
C THR A 94 -5.66 -12.34 27.48
N TYR A 95 -6.01 -13.38 26.72
CA TYR A 95 -5.08 -14.10 25.84
C TYR A 95 -4.45 -13.17 24.78
N PHE A 96 -5.23 -12.27 24.18
CA PHE A 96 -4.70 -11.29 23.22
C PHE A 96 -3.71 -10.32 23.86
N GLN A 97 -4.00 -9.84 25.08
CA GLN A 97 -3.07 -8.99 25.84
C GLN A 97 -1.75 -9.73 26.14
N ASP A 98 -1.84 -10.99 26.58
CA ASP A 98 -0.66 -11.82 26.83
C ASP A 98 0.15 -12.04 25.55
N PHE A 99 -0.51 -12.28 24.42
CA PHE A 99 0.15 -12.36 23.11
C PHE A 99 0.87 -11.06 22.76
N LEU A 100 0.23 -9.89 22.95
CA LEU A 100 0.86 -8.59 22.68
C LEU A 100 2.04 -8.30 23.60
N SER A 101 1.94 -8.69 24.88
CA SER A 101 3.02 -8.53 25.86
C SER A 101 4.27 -9.32 25.48
N ASN A 102 4.09 -10.53 24.93
CA ASN A 102 5.21 -11.42 24.58
C ASN A 102 5.70 -11.26 23.14
N TYR A 103 4.81 -10.88 22.20
CA TYR A 103 5.09 -10.95 20.76
C TYR A 103 4.65 -9.69 19.97
N GLY A 104 4.24 -8.62 20.66
CA GLY A 104 3.79 -7.39 20.00
C GLY A 104 4.86 -6.72 19.13
N ASP A 105 6.13 -6.87 19.48
CA ASP A 105 7.28 -6.32 18.77
C ASP A 105 7.71 -7.12 17.53
N ARG A 106 7.16 -8.33 17.34
CA ARG A 106 7.61 -9.24 16.29
C ARG A 106 7.30 -8.67 14.91
N PHE A 107 8.34 -8.61 14.09
CA PHE A 107 8.28 -8.18 12.69
C PHE A 107 7.81 -6.73 12.46
N ARG A 108 7.99 -5.85 13.46
CA ARG A 108 7.64 -4.42 13.43
C ARG A 108 8.75 -3.53 12.86
N THR A 109 9.24 -3.82 11.65
CA THR A 109 10.38 -3.10 11.05
C THR A 109 10.12 -2.68 9.62
N PHE A 110 10.77 -1.61 9.16
CA PHE A 110 10.61 -1.13 7.78
C PHE A 110 10.93 -2.21 6.76
N LYS A 111 12.01 -2.98 6.95
CA LYS A 111 12.39 -4.05 6.01
C LYS A 111 11.33 -5.14 5.88
N HIS A 112 10.64 -5.47 6.98
CA HIS A 112 9.57 -6.47 6.97
C HIS A 112 8.32 -5.92 6.27
N GLY A 113 7.93 -4.69 6.60
CA GLY A 113 6.85 -4.01 5.89
C GLY A 113 7.13 -3.84 4.40
N ALA A 114 8.37 -3.51 4.03
CA ALA A 114 8.80 -3.38 2.66
C ALA A 114 8.76 -4.70 1.90
N LEU A 115 9.14 -5.81 2.54
CA LEU A 115 8.98 -7.15 1.98
C LEU A 115 7.52 -7.41 1.62
N HIS A 116 6.58 -7.18 2.54
CA HIS A 116 5.14 -7.37 2.28
C HIS A 116 4.60 -6.40 1.23
N GLY A 117 5.10 -5.17 1.19
CA GLY A 117 4.81 -4.23 0.11
C GLY A 117 5.27 -4.72 -1.26
N VAL A 118 6.48 -5.29 -1.35
CA VAL A 118 7.00 -5.93 -2.58
C VAL A 118 6.13 -7.12 -2.97
N LEU A 119 5.78 -7.99 -2.01
CA LEU A 119 4.90 -9.14 -2.27
C LEU A 119 3.53 -8.69 -2.76
N SER A 120 2.95 -7.64 -2.17
CA SER A 120 1.68 -7.04 -2.62
C SER A 120 1.82 -6.47 -4.04
N GLY A 121 2.92 -5.79 -4.34
CA GLY A 121 3.18 -5.30 -5.69
C GLY A 121 3.34 -6.43 -6.73
N LEU A 122 4.07 -7.49 -6.37
CA LEU A 122 4.42 -8.57 -7.29
C LEU A 122 3.28 -9.57 -7.50
N PHE A 123 2.54 -9.92 -6.44
CA PHE A 123 1.53 -10.98 -6.49
C PHE A 123 0.09 -10.46 -6.53
N LEU A 124 -0.14 -9.16 -6.32
CA LEU A 124 -1.45 -8.55 -6.45
C LEU A 124 -1.47 -7.45 -7.53
N ALA A 125 -0.66 -6.39 -7.38
CA ALA A 125 -0.73 -5.26 -8.30
C ALA A 125 -0.28 -5.62 -9.73
N MET A 126 0.86 -6.32 -9.87
CA MET A 126 1.38 -6.73 -11.18
C MET A 126 0.39 -7.63 -11.94
N PRO A 127 -0.17 -8.71 -11.37
CA PRO A 127 -1.14 -9.54 -12.08
C PRO A 127 -2.38 -8.77 -12.53
N VAL A 128 -2.93 -7.90 -11.68
CA VAL A 128 -4.09 -7.06 -12.03
C VAL A 128 -3.77 -6.17 -13.24
N ILE A 129 -2.63 -5.47 -13.20
CA ILE A 129 -2.20 -4.60 -14.29
C ILE A 129 -1.91 -5.40 -15.56
N ALA A 130 -1.24 -6.55 -15.43
CA ALA A 130 -0.89 -7.41 -16.56
C ALA A 130 -2.14 -7.96 -17.25
N ILE A 131 -3.14 -8.40 -16.50
CA ILE A 131 -4.41 -8.91 -17.04
C ILE A 131 -5.12 -7.81 -17.84
N ILE A 132 -5.28 -6.62 -17.25
CA ILE A 132 -5.90 -5.47 -17.94
C ILE A 132 -5.10 -5.12 -19.20
N ALA A 133 -3.77 -5.03 -19.08
CA ALA A 133 -2.88 -4.74 -20.19
C ALA A 133 -3.01 -5.74 -21.35
N MET A 134 -3.19 -7.04 -21.07
CA MET A 134 -3.41 -8.06 -22.10
C MET A 134 -4.73 -7.84 -22.86
N PHE A 135 -5.83 -7.54 -22.15
CA PHE A 135 -7.11 -7.23 -22.79
C PHE A 135 -7.05 -5.94 -23.61
N GLU A 136 -6.28 -4.96 -23.15
CA GLU A 136 -6.04 -3.69 -23.85
C GLU A 136 -4.94 -3.77 -24.92
N ARG A 137 -4.35 -4.96 -25.15
CA ARG A 137 -3.22 -5.19 -26.09
C ARG A 137 -2.03 -4.26 -25.84
N LYS A 138 -1.77 -3.91 -24.58
CA LYS A 138 -0.61 -3.12 -24.16
C LYS A 138 0.65 -3.97 -24.15
N SER A 139 1.79 -3.31 -24.25
CA SER A 139 3.09 -3.97 -24.29
C SER A 139 3.53 -4.49 -22.92
N VAL A 140 4.49 -5.43 -22.92
CA VAL A 140 5.18 -5.85 -21.68
C VAL A 140 5.90 -4.66 -21.02
N LYS A 141 6.34 -3.68 -21.80
CA LYS A 141 6.98 -2.46 -21.29
C LYS A 141 6.00 -1.60 -20.50
N TYR A 142 4.76 -1.48 -20.95
CA TYR A 142 3.68 -0.84 -20.19
C TYR A 142 3.48 -1.54 -18.84
N VAL A 143 3.41 -2.87 -18.83
CA VAL A 143 3.28 -3.65 -17.59
C VAL A 143 4.47 -3.40 -16.67
N ALA A 144 5.70 -3.49 -17.17
CA ALA A 144 6.92 -3.31 -16.38
C ALA A 144 7.00 -1.91 -15.73
N ILE A 145 6.65 -0.84 -16.46
CA ILE A 145 6.67 0.53 -15.94
C ILE A 145 5.64 0.70 -14.81
N ASN A 146 4.39 0.29 -15.04
CA ASN A 146 3.30 0.51 -14.08
C ASN A 146 3.39 -0.45 -12.88
N ALA A 147 3.76 -1.72 -13.10
CA ALA A 147 3.97 -2.68 -12.02
C ALA A 147 5.19 -2.31 -11.18
N GLY A 148 6.30 -1.91 -11.80
CA GLY A 148 7.51 -1.46 -11.10
C GLY A 148 7.23 -0.27 -10.19
N TYR A 149 6.46 0.70 -10.68
CA TYR A 149 5.97 1.82 -9.86
C TYR A 149 5.26 1.33 -8.60
N TRP A 150 4.28 0.43 -8.74
CA TRP A 150 3.52 -0.06 -7.60
C TRP A 150 4.33 -0.94 -6.66
N ILE A 151 5.27 -1.74 -7.15
CA ILE A 151 6.17 -2.55 -6.30
C ILE A 151 6.99 -1.64 -5.39
N VAL A 152 7.64 -0.62 -5.94
CA VAL A 152 8.46 0.32 -5.15
C VAL A 152 7.57 1.14 -4.20
N THR A 153 6.44 1.62 -4.70
CA THR A 153 5.49 2.43 -3.92
C THR A 153 4.95 1.65 -2.72
N LEU A 154 4.45 0.44 -2.95
CA LEU A 154 3.89 -0.41 -1.89
C LEU A 154 4.97 -0.88 -0.92
N ALA A 155 6.20 -1.11 -1.38
CA ALA A 155 7.34 -1.41 -0.49
C ALA A 155 7.58 -0.28 0.51
N ILE A 156 7.64 0.98 0.05
CA ILE A 156 7.86 2.13 0.92
C ILE A 156 6.66 2.34 1.85
N MET A 157 5.43 2.28 1.33
CA MET A 157 4.21 2.39 2.15
C MET A 157 4.16 1.32 3.23
N GLY A 158 4.37 0.06 2.86
CA GLY A 158 4.36 -1.07 3.77
C GLY A 158 5.42 -0.94 4.85
N GLY A 159 6.63 -0.50 4.48
CA GLY A 159 7.71 -0.23 5.43
C GLY A 159 7.36 0.84 6.47
N LEU A 160 6.76 1.96 6.04
CA LEU A 160 6.32 3.03 6.94
C LEU A 160 5.25 2.54 7.91
N ILE A 161 4.23 1.86 7.40
CA ILE A 161 3.10 1.36 8.20
C ILE A 161 3.58 0.30 9.22
N CYS A 162 4.45 -0.61 8.80
CA CYS A 162 4.98 -1.66 9.65
C CYS A 162 5.85 -1.12 10.79
N GLN A 163 6.69 -0.13 10.51
CA GLN A 163 7.62 0.40 11.51
C GLN A 163 6.97 1.40 12.46
N PHE A 164 6.04 2.21 11.98
CA PHE A 164 5.57 3.37 12.72
C PHE A 164 4.06 3.36 13.02
N GLY A 165 3.29 2.42 12.45
CA GLY A 165 1.83 2.41 12.57
C GLY A 165 1.27 1.92 13.93
N MET A 166 2.12 1.37 14.79
CA MET A 166 1.86 1.01 16.19
C MET A 166 3.15 1.14 16.98
#